data_AF-A0A1B9MZ38-F1
#
_entry.id   AF-A0A1B9MZ38-F1
#
_cell.length_a   1.000
_cell.length_b   1.000
_cell.length_c   1.000
_cell.angle_alpha   90.00
_cell.angle_beta   90.00
_cell.angle_gamma   90.00
#
_symmetry.space_group_name_H-M   'P 1'
#
loop_
_entity.id
_entity.type
_entity.pdbx_description
1 polymer ?
#
loop_
_entity_poly.entity_id
_entity_poly.type
_entity_poly.pdbx_seq_one_letter_code
_entity_poly.pdbx_strand_id
1 'polypeptide(L)'
;MVKQGIHGVAPDYETKGLHGTFDGIELSIKPGQNGNIVYKNVFSKDVDISKAVSSSDQYFSNTKNLEKALHNLEGAKDYYDKLGKGREWREMKRNLENMLKNECH
;
A
#
# COMPACT_ATOMS: atom_id res chain seq x y z
N MET A 1 6.97 16.29 -12.74
CA MET A 1 7.32 15.42 -11.60
C MET A 1 6.24 14.38 -11.45
N VAL A 2 6.58 13.10 -11.53
CA VAL A 2 5.62 12.01 -11.26
C VAL A 2 5.26 12.09 -9.77
N LYS A 3 3.97 12.16 -9.43
CA LYS A 3 3.50 12.21 -8.04
C LYS A 3 4.00 10.96 -7.31
N GLN A 4 4.86 11.16 -6.31
CA GLN A 4 5.21 10.08 -5.40
C GLN A 4 4.11 9.87 -4.36
N GLY A 5 3.83 8.62 -4.03
CA GLY A 5 2.89 8.24 -2.98
C GLY A 5 1.70 7.42 -3.46
N ILE A 6 0.82 7.09 -2.51
CA ILE A 6 -0.37 6.29 -2.74
C ILE A 6 -1.42 7.12 -3.48
N HIS A 7 -1.86 6.65 -4.64
CA HIS A 7 -2.76 7.41 -5.51
C HIS A 7 -3.94 6.59 -6.05
N GLY A 8 -3.97 5.28 -5.83
CA GLY A 8 -5.08 4.46 -6.30
C GLY A 8 -5.30 3.21 -5.47
N VAL A 9 -6.54 2.74 -5.51
CA VAL A 9 -6.90 1.36 -5.18
C VAL A 9 -7.24 0.69 -6.51
N ALA A 10 -6.51 -0.36 -6.86
CA ALA A 10 -6.74 -1.03 -8.14
C ALA A 10 -8.12 -1.71 -8.15
N PRO A 11 -8.85 -1.69 -9.29
CA PRO A 11 -10.08 -2.47 -9.43
C PRO A 11 -9.81 -3.98 -9.27
N ASP A 12 -8.73 -4.54 -9.85
CA ASP A 12 -8.35 -5.94 -9.60
C ASP A 12 -7.57 -6.14 -8.28
N TYR A 13 -8.10 -5.61 -7.17
CA TYR A 13 -7.41 -5.55 -5.88
C TYR A 13 -6.95 -6.92 -5.35
N GLU A 14 -7.73 -7.97 -5.62
CA GLU A 14 -7.45 -9.37 -5.27
C GLU A 14 -6.03 -9.81 -5.69
N THR A 15 -5.49 -9.21 -6.76
CA THR A 15 -4.14 -9.46 -7.24
C THR A 15 -3.21 -8.26 -7.15
N LYS A 16 -3.66 -7.08 -6.72
CA LYS A 16 -2.90 -5.83 -6.94
C LYS A 16 -2.81 -4.84 -5.77
N GLY A 17 -3.55 -4.98 -4.67
CA GLY A 17 -3.19 -4.18 -3.48
C GLY A 17 -3.40 -2.66 -3.62
N LEU A 18 -2.88 -1.88 -2.66
CA LEU A 18 -2.78 -0.41 -2.79
C LEU A 18 -1.77 -0.08 -3.88
N HIS A 19 -2.06 0.94 -4.70
CA HIS A 19 -1.15 1.42 -5.74
C HIS A 19 -0.49 2.72 -5.33
N GLY A 20 0.83 2.75 -5.45
CA GLY A 20 1.60 3.97 -5.34
C GLY A 20 2.72 3.99 -6.36
N THR A 21 3.09 5.20 -6.78
CA THR A 21 4.27 5.38 -7.62
C THR A 21 5.41 5.88 -6.77
N PHE A 22 6.55 5.20 -6.85
CA PHE A 22 7.76 5.51 -6.10
C PHE A 22 8.96 5.32 -7.02
N ASP A 23 9.87 6.30 -7.04
CA ASP A 23 11.02 6.31 -7.95
C ASP A 23 10.67 6.04 -9.43
N GLY A 24 9.48 6.48 -9.87
CA GLY A 24 8.97 6.24 -11.23
C GLY A 24 8.46 4.82 -11.51
N ILE A 25 8.45 3.94 -10.50
CA ILE A 25 7.91 2.58 -10.57
C ILE A 25 6.55 2.54 -9.88
N GLU A 26 5.58 1.89 -10.53
CA GLU A 26 4.29 1.64 -9.91
C GLU A 26 4.32 0.35 -9.09
N LEU A 27 4.13 0.50 -7.79
CA LEU A 27 4.12 -0.59 -6.82
C LEU A 27 2.70 -0.97 -6.42
N SER A 28 2.46 -2.27 -6.44
CA SER A 28 1.39 -2.98 -5.76
C SER A 28 1.85 -3.26 -4.34
N ILE A 29 1.07 -2.80 -3.36
CA ILE A 29 1.35 -2.91 -1.93
C ILE A 29 0.26 -3.77 -1.30
N LYS A 30 0.66 -4.90 -0.72
CA LYS A 30 -0.27 -5.92 -0.21
C LYS A 30 -0.01 -6.25 1.25
N PRO A 31 -1.03 -6.69 2.00
CA PRO A 31 -0.78 -7.32 3.28
C PRO A 31 0.05 -8.59 3.08
N GLY A 32 1.14 -8.70 3.84
CA GLY A 32 1.93 -9.91 4.01
C GLY A 32 1.60 -10.63 5.31
N GLN A 33 2.36 -11.68 5.62
CA GLN A 33 2.23 -12.39 6.89
C GLN A 33 2.86 -11.61 8.04
N ASN A 34 2.34 -11.81 9.26
CA ASN A 34 2.88 -11.25 10.51
C ASN A 34 2.98 -9.72 10.57
N GLY A 35 2.04 -9.00 9.96
CA GLY A 35 2.03 -7.54 10.01
C GLY A 35 2.89 -6.86 8.95
N ASN A 36 3.59 -7.64 8.12
CA ASN A 36 4.46 -7.11 7.08
C ASN A 36 3.67 -6.69 5.84
N ILE A 37 4.30 -5.86 5.02
CA ILE A 37 3.77 -5.43 3.73
C ILE A 37 4.61 -6.05 2.62
N VAL A 38 3.97 -6.46 1.53
CA VAL A 38 4.63 -7.03 0.36
C VAL A 38 4.50 -6.06 -0.81
N TYR A 39 5.64 -5.75 -1.43
CA TYR A 39 5.72 -4.90 -2.61
C TYR A 39 5.91 -5.74 -3.88
N LYS A 40 5.20 -5.39 -4.95
CA LYS A 40 5.37 -5.97 -6.28
C LYS A 40 5.31 -4.88 -7.34
N ASN A 41 6.07 -5.01 -8.42
CA ASN A 41 5.88 -4.17 -9.60
C ASN A 41 4.50 -4.47 -10.21
N VAL A 42 3.73 -3.43 -10.53
CA VAL A 42 2.42 -3.59 -11.20
C VAL A 42 2.59 -4.03 -12.65
N PHE A 43 3.67 -3.61 -13.30
CA PHE A 43 3.96 -3.99 -14.67
C PHE A 43 4.75 -5.30 -14.71
N SER A 44 4.41 -6.20 -15.64
CA SER A 44 5.05 -7.53 -15.81
C SER A 44 6.49 -7.47 -16.37
N LYS A 45 7.25 -6.43 -16.06
CA LYS A 45 8.67 -6.34 -16.39
C LYS A 45 9.48 -6.67 -15.13
N ASP A 46 10.45 -7.55 -15.28
CA ASP A 46 11.54 -7.74 -14.32
C ASP A 46 12.33 -6.42 -14.22
N VAL A 47 12.00 -5.63 -13.21
CA VAL A 47 12.63 -4.35 -12.89
C VAL A 47 13.05 -4.43 -11.44
N ASP A 48 14.27 -4.00 -11.15
CA ASP A 48 14.73 -3.82 -9.78
C ASP A 48 13.89 -2.76 -9.08
N ILE A 49 13.09 -3.19 -8.10
CA ILE A 49 12.20 -2.32 -7.33
C ILE A 49 12.80 -1.86 -6.00
N SER A 50 14.07 -2.20 -5.70
CA SER A 50 14.70 -1.91 -4.40
C SER A 50 14.60 -0.43 -4.00
N LYS A 51 14.94 0.49 -4.92
CA LYS A 51 14.82 1.94 -4.70
C LYS A 51 13.39 2.42 -4.50
N ALA A 52 12.44 1.84 -5.23
CA ALA A 52 11.04 2.16 -5.10
C ALA A 52 10.49 1.69 -3.73
N VAL A 53 10.93 0.51 -3.25
CA VAL A 53 10.61 0.00 -1.91
C VAL A 53 11.17 0.93 -0.84
N SER A 54 12.46 1.29 -0.90
CA SER A 54 13.06 2.22 0.06
C SER A 54 12.38 3.60 0.07
N SER A 55 11.99 4.09 -1.12
CA SER A 55 11.22 5.34 -1.24
C SER A 55 9.82 5.22 -0.65
N SER A 56 9.19 4.05 -0.74
CA SER A 56 7.90 3.80 -0.12
C SER A 56 8.00 3.69 1.41
N ASP A 57 9.08 3.10 1.93
CA ASP A 57 9.32 3.03 3.36
C ASP A 57 9.56 4.44 3.93
N GLN A 58 10.34 5.28 3.23
CA GLN A 58 10.49 6.70 3.58
C GLN A 58 9.17 7.47 3.47
N TYR A 59 8.30 7.11 2.51
CA TYR A 59 6.98 7.71 2.42
C TYR A 59 6.12 7.37 3.65
N PHE A 60 6.17 6.11 4.10
CA PHE A 60 5.44 5.64 5.27
C PHE A 60 6.05 6.06 6.62
N SER A 61 7.33 6.46 6.67
CA SER A 61 7.90 7.07 7.89
C SER A 61 7.33 8.47 8.21
N ASN A 62 6.44 8.99 7.37
CA ASN A 62 5.71 10.22 7.62
C ASN A 62 4.27 9.90 8.04
N THR A 63 3.91 10.25 9.28
CA THR A 63 2.58 10.05 9.86
C THR A 63 1.45 10.54 8.95
N LYS A 64 1.58 11.71 8.32
CA LYS A 64 0.54 12.26 7.44
C LYS A 64 0.32 11.43 6.17
N ASN A 65 1.39 10.81 5.67
CA ASN A 65 1.32 9.93 4.52
C ASN A 65 0.67 8.59 4.90
N LEU A 66 0.97 8.05 6.08
CA LEU A 66 0.28 6.89 6.64
C LEU A 66 -1.21 7.15 6.85
N GLU A 67 -1.58 8.28 7.46
CA GLU A 67 -2.97 8.70 7.65
C GLU A 67 -3.70 8.81 6.31
N LYS A 68 -3.05 9.38 5.30
CA LYS A 68 -3.61 9.45 3.94
C LYS A 68 -3.79 8.08 3.30
N ALA A 69 -2.83 7.16 3.48
CA ALA A 69 -2.94 5.79 2.99
C ALA A 69 -4.10 5.03 3.67
N LEU A 70 -4.26 5.20 4.99
CA LEU A 70 -5.38 4.68 5.76
C LEU A 70 -6.71 5.25 5.26
N HIS A 71 -6.81 6.56 5.08
CA HIS A 71 -8.01 7.19 4.55
C HIS A 71 -8.40 6.66 3.16
N ASN A 72 -7.42 6.49 2.27
CA ASN A 72 -7.64 5.89 0.95
C ASN A 72 -8.11 4.42 1.05
N LEU A 73 -7.58 3.66 2.01
CA LEU A 73 -7.99 2.28 2.27
C LEU A 73 -9.41 2.20 2.82
N GLU A 74 -9.79 3.08 3.74
CA GLU A 74 -11.16 3.17 4.26
C GLU A 74 -12.16 3.47 3.15
N GLY A 75 -11.84 4.41 2.25
CA GLY A 75 -12.67 4.76 1.10
C GLY A 75 -12.89 3.60 0.11
N ALA A 76 -12.07 2.55 0.19
CA ALA A 76 -12.22 1.35 -0.61
C ALA A 76 -12.92 0.19 0.10
N LYS A 77 -13.32 0.32 1.38
CA LYS A 77 -13.90 -0.78 2.17
C LYS A 77 -15.07 -1.47 1.46
N ASP A 78 -16.04 -0.69 0.98
CA ASP A 78 -17.23 -1.22 0.29
C ASP A 78 -16.88 -2.02 -0.96
N TYR A 79 -15.78 -1.66 -1.63
CA TYR A 79 -15.28 -2.39 -2.78
C TYR A 79 -14.77 -3.78 -2.39
N TYR A 80 -14.03 -3.88 -1.29
CA TYR A 80 -13.52 -5.16 -0.79
C TYR A 80 -14.64 -6.04 -0.27
N ASP A 81 -15.62 -5.46 0.43
CA ASP A 81 -16.76 -6.22 0.94
C ASP A 81 -17.57 -6.83 -0.22
N LYS A 82 -17.78 -6.08 -1.32
CA LYS A 82 -18.45 -6.59 -2.54
C LYS A 82 -17.69 -7.72 -3.23
N LEU A 83 -16.35 -7.73 -3.14
CA LEU A 83 -15.50 -8.78 -3.70
C LEU A 83 -15.26 -9.95 -2.74
N GLY A 84 -15.84 -9.94 -1.53
CA GLY A 84 -15.60 -10.97 -0.52
C GLY A 84 -14.20 -10.93 0.11
N LYS A 85 -13.51 -9.78 0.04
CA LYS A 85 -12.12 -9.56 0.47
C LYS A 85 -11.98 -8.74 1.76
N GLY A 86 -13.01 -8.72 2.60
CA GLY A 86 -12.98 -7.99 3.86
C GLY A 86 -11.86 -8.43 4.83
N ARG A 87 -11.29 -9.63 4.64
CA ARG A 87 -10.11 -10.08 5.40
C ARG A 87 -8.85 -9.33 4.99
N GLU A 88 -8.54 -9.28 3.70
CA GLU A 88 -7.37 -8.59 3.15
C GLU A 88 -7.42 -7.09 3.46
N TRP A 89 -8.60 -6.49 3.40
CA TRP A 89 -8.82 -5.11 3.84
C TRP A 89 -8.42 -4.90 5.31
N ARG A 90 -8.92 -5.77 6.21
CA ARG A 90 -8.59 -5.70 7.65
C ARG A 90 -7.11 -5.93 7.93
N GLU A 91 -6.49 -6.87 7.22
CA GLU A 91 -5.06 -7.15 7.35
C GLU A 91 -4.23 -5.94 6.90
N MET A 92 -4.56 -5.34 5.75
CA MET A 92 -3.86 -4.14 5.26
C MET A 92 -4.05 -2.96 6.21
N LYS A 93 -5.27 -2.74 6.71
CA LYS A 93 -5.56 -1.70 7.68
C LYS A 93 -4.73 -1.87 8.95
N ARG A 94 -4.71 -3.08 9.51
CA ARG A 94 -3.93 -3.41 10.70
C ARG A 94 -2.43 -3.16 10.48
N ASN A 95 -1.89 -3.47 9.30
CA ASN A 95 -0.49 -3.25 9.00
C ASN A 95 -0.15 -1.74 8.99
N LEU A 96 -0.96 -0.94 8.31
CA LEU A 96 -0.78 0.52 8.28
C LEU A 96 -0.98 1.16 9.66
N GLU A 97 -1.95 0.69 10.46
CA GLU A 97 -2.15 1.15 11.84
C GLU A 97 -0.98 0.76 12.75
N ASN A 98 -0.37 -0.41 12.56
CA ASN A 98 0.81 -0.81 13.31
C ASN A 98 2.02 0.04 12.95
N MET A 99 2.22 0.34 11.65
CA MET A 99 3.25 1.27 11.22
C MET A 99 3.06 2.64 11.87
N LEU A 100 1.83 3.17 11.87
CA LEU A 100 1.52 4.44 12.51
C LEU A 100 1.86 4.44 14.00
N LYS A 101 1.57 3.34 14.71
CA LYS A 101 1.89 3.21 16.14
C LYS A 101 3.40 3.11 16.41
N ASN A 102 4.14 2.45 15.52
CA ASN A 102 5.59 2.28 15.67
C ASN A 102 6.36 3.58 15.38
N GLU A 103 5.82 4.47 14.54
CA GLU A 103 6.42 5.80 14.27
C GLU A 103 6.09 6.85 15.36
N CYS A 104 5.20 6.54 16.30
CA CYS A 104 4.82 7.43 17.41
C CYS A 104 5.61 7.18 18.71
N HIS A 105 6.59 6.28 18.70
CA HIS A 105 7.50 5.99 19.83
C HIS A 105 8.94 6.37 19.46
#